data_AF-A0A961SHM6-F1
#
_entry.id   AF-A0A961SHM6-F1
#
_cell.length_a   1.000
_cell.length_b   1.000
_cell.length_c   1.000
_cell.angle_alpha   90.00
_cell.angle_beta   90.00
_cell.angle_gamma   90.00
#
_symmetry.space_group_name_H-M   'P 1'
#
loop_
_entity.id
_entity.type
_entity.pdbx_description
1 polymer ?
#
loop_
_entity_poly.entity_id
_entity_poly.type
_entity_poly.pdbx_seq_one_letter_code
_entity_poly.pdbx_strand_id
1 'polypeptide(L)'
;GRLDIFTRVMTDHGQEFDKIPAGYHGPLYLEVSPRTFPVVARTGSRLSQIRFRRGAAVLGEEELQHLHDDQSLVASENANISGGGIALSIDLAGDEGALVGYRGKRHTGVVDVDRPGAYAALDFWEPIHLRGAPELVLDPDEFYILVSREAVHVPPDYAAEMTPFDPLVGEFRVHYAG
;
A
#
# COMPACT_ATOMS: atom_id res chain seq x y z
N GLY A 1 -5.00 -1.27 -4.75
CA GLY A 1 -4.75 -1.54 -3.32
C GLY A 1 -5.85 -2.37 -2.70
N ARG A 2 -6.78 -1.74 -1.97
CA ARG A 2 -7.76 -2.45 -1.11
C ARG A 2 -8.66 -3.48 -1.81
N LEU A 3 -8.88 -3.41 -3.12
CA LEU A 3 -9.65 -4.40 -3.87
C LEU A 3 -8.81 -5.56 -4.42
N ASP A 4 -7.53 -5.65 -4.01
CA ASP A 4 -6.60 -6.69 -4.47
C ASP A 4 -6.53 -6.76 -6.01
N ILE A 5 -6.48 -5.59 -6.65
CA ILE A 5 -6.34 -5.44 -8.10
C ILE A 5 -4.86 -5.23 -8.40
N PHE A 6 -4.25 -6.21 -9.09
CA PHE A 6 -2.91 -6.07 -9.62
C PHE A 6 -2.93 -5.14 -10.83
N THR A 7 -2.06 -4.14 -10.81
CA THR A 7 -1.91 -3.20 -11.93
C THR A 7 -0.45 -2.93 -12.23
N ARG A 8 -0.12 -2.72 -13.50
CA ARG A 8 1.19 -2.30 -13.98
C ARG A 8 1.04 -1.27 -15.09
N VAL A 9 1.68 -0.13 -14.94
CA VAL A 9 1.82 0.86 -16.02
C VAL A 9 2.93 0.40 -16.96
N MET A 10 2.64 0.44 -18.25
CA MET A 10 3.57 0.08 -19.32
C MET A 10 3.77 1.25 -20.28
N THR A 11 4.97 1.35 -20.82
CA THR A 11 5.33 2.30 -21.87
C THR A 11 5.86 1.54 -23.08
N ASP A 12 5.75 2.14 -24.27
CA ASP A 12 6.46 1.63 -25.44
C ASP A 12 7.96 1.54 -25.15
N HIS A 13 8.57 0.39 -25.48
CA HIS A 13 9.99 0.08 -25.23
C HIS A 13 10.45 0.15 -23.76
N GLY A 14 9.52 0.20 -22.79
CA GLY A 14 9.85 0.13 -21.37
C GLY A 14 10.47 -1.22 -21.02
N GLN A 15 11.57 -1.21 -20.27
CA GLN A 15 12.23 -2.42 -19.77
C GLN A 15 11.70 -2.87 -18.40
N GLU A 16 11.05 -1.95 -17.69
CA GLU A 16 10.53 -2.17 -16.35
C GLU A 16 9.10 -1.62 -16.26
N PHE A 17 8.22 -2.32 -15.55
CA PHE A 17 6.89 -1.80 -15.25
C PHE A 17 6.97 -0.61 -14.29
N ASP A 18 5.95 0.26 -14.34
CA ASP A 18 5.75 1.39 -13.43
C ASP A 18 6.87 2.46 -13.49
N LYS A 19 7.85 2.31 -14.38
CA LYS A 19 8.93 3.27 -14.63
C LYS A 19 8.84 3.85 -16.03
N ILE A 20 8.65 5.16 -16.09
CA ILE A 20 8.65 5.93 -17.33
C ILE A 20 10.03 6.60 -17.48
N PRO A 21 10.79 6.33 -18.56
CA PRO A 21 12.08 6.96 -18.79
C PRO A 21 12.00 8.49 -18.90
N ALA A 22 13.07 9.18 -18.52
CA ALA A 22 13.17 10.62 -18.68
C ALA A 22 13.05 11.00 -20.17
N GLY A 23 12.20 11.99 -20.48
CA GLY A 23 11.94 12.40 -21.86
C GLY A 23 11.08 11.44 -22.67
N TYR A 24 10.36 10.52 -22.02
CA TYR A 24 9.42 9.64 -22.71
C TYR A 24 8.34 10.43 -23.46
N HIS A 25 8.11 10.05 -24.71
CA HIS A 25 7.04 10.57 -25.56
C HIS A 25 6.28 9.41 -26.19
N GLY A 26 5.06 9.16 -25.73
CA GLY A 26 4.24 8.06 -26.23
C GLY A 26 3.02 7.80 -25.35
N PRO A 27 2.20 6.82 -25.74
CA PRO A 27 1.05 6.37 -24.97
C PRO A 27 1.45 5.68 -23.67
N LEU A 28 0.55 5.66 -22.69
CA LEU A 28 0.66 4.84 -21.50
C LEU A 28 -0.42 3.77 -21.54
N TYR A 29 -0.07 2.57 -21.09
CA TYR A 29 -0.99 1.45 -20.96
C TYR A 29 -1.04 0.99 -19.52
N LEU A 30 -2.17 0.39 -19.12
CA LEU A 30 -2.36 -0.17 -17.79
C LEU A 30 -2.76 -1.64 -17.93
N GLU A 31 -1.90 -2.54 -17.48
CA GLU A 31 -2.27 -3.94 -17.22
C GLU A 31 -3.15 -3.98 -15.96
N VAL A 32 -4.24 -4.73 -16.00
CA VAL A 32 -5.18 -4.89 -14.88
C VAL A 32 -5.54 -6.36 -14.70
N SER A 33 -5.23 -6.92 -13.54
CA SER A 33 -5.53 -8.31 -13.17
C SER A 33 -6.16 -8.34 -11.77
N PRO A 34 -7.49 -8.45 -11.67
CA PRO A 34 -8.17 -8.63 -10.39
C PRO A 34 -7.78 -9.98 -9.77
N ARG A 35 -7.42 -10.00 -8.49
CA ARG A 35 -6.96 -11.21 -7.79
C ARG A 35 -8.04 -11.79 -6.88
N THR A 36 -8.48 -11.05 -5.86
CA THR A 36 -9.54 -11.51 -4.94
C THR A 36 -10.95 -11.29 -5.49
N PHE A 37 -11.28 -10.07 -5.93
CA PHE A 37 -12.65 -9.71 -6.33
C PHE A 37 -12.78 -9.56 -7.85
N PRO A 38 -13.87 -10.04 -8.46
CA PRO A 38 -14.22 -9.63 -9.81
C PRO A 38 -14.62 -8.15 -9.83
N VAL A 39 -14.18 -7.40 -10.85
CA VAL A 39 -14.42 -5.95 -10.93
C VAL A 39 -14.99 -5.51 -12.27
N VAL A 40 -15.77 -4.43 -12.26
CA VAL A 40 -16.15 -3.68 -13.46
C VAL A 40 -15.38 -2.37 -13.48
N ALA A 41 -14.78 -2.07 -14.63
CA ALA A 41 -14.19 -0.78 -14.97
C ALA A 41 -14.73 -0.30 -16.33
N ARG A 42 -14.61 1.00 -16.58
CA ARG A 42 -15.09 1.67 -17.80
C ARG A 42 -14.16 2.80 -18.19
N THR A 43 -14.38 3.40 -19.36
CA THR A 43 -13.67 4.61 -19.76
C THR A 43 -13.83 5.69 -18.71
N GLY A 44 -12.70 6.20 -18.19
CA GLY A 44 -12.66 7.18 -17.11
C GLY A 44 -12.39 6.61 -15.72
N SER A 45 -12.45 5.28 -15.52
CA SER A 45 -12.08 4.65 -14.25
C SER A 45 -10.61 4.91 -13.90
N ARG A 46 -10.33 5.13 -12.61
CA ARG A 46 -9.00 5.51 -12.11
C ARG A 46 -8.46 4.44 -11.16
N LEU A 47 -7.53 3.61 -11.65
CA LEU A 47 -6.93 2.52 -10.86
C LEU A 47 -5.45 2.75 -10.49
N SER A 48 -4.79 3.70 -11.16
CA SER A 48 -3.37 4.00 -10.97
C SER A 48 -3.12 5.51 -10.98
N GLN A 49 -1.91 5.91 -10.59
CA GLN A 49 -1.44 7.29 -10.53
C GLN A 49 0.03 7.35 -10.96
N ILE A 50 0.49 8.53 -11.37
CA ILE A 50 1.86 8.77 -11.80
C ILE A 50 2.42 9.99 -11.06
N ARG A 51 3.65 9.86 -10.55
CA ARG A 51 4.40 10.97 -9.93
C ARG A 51 5.51 11.40 -10.87
N PHE A 52 5.45 12.65 -11.32
CA PHE A 52 6.52 13.26 -12.11
C PHE A 52 7.59 13.82 -11.19
N ARG A 53 8.86 13.62 -11.56
CA ARG A 53 10.01 14.14 -10.81
C ARG A 53 11.13 14.57 -11.75
N ARG A 54 12.04 15.40 -11.25
CA ARG A 54 13.26 15.81 -11.94
C ARG A 54 14.46 15.55 -11.03
N GLY A 55 15.43 14.77 -11.52
CA GLY A 55 16.62 14.40 -10.75
C GLY A 55 16.36 13.36 -9.66
N ALA A 56 17.32 13.24 -8.74
CA ALA A 56 17.23 12.42 -7.53
C ALA A 56 16.96 13.34 -6.33
N ALA A 57 15.81 13.17 -5.69
CA ALA A 57 15.35 13.97 -4.56
C ALA A 57 14.81 13.04 -3.46
N VAL A 58 15.63 12.04 -3.09
CA VAL A 58 15.35 11.12 -1.98
C VAL A 58 16.26 11.55 -0.84
N LEU A 59 15.70 11.63 0.37
CA LEU A 59 16.45 12.01 1.57
C LEU A 59 17.39 10.87 1.98
N GLY A 60 18.61 11.23 2.35
CA GLY A 60 19.50 10.34 3.09
C GLY A 60 19.03 10.14 4.53
N GLU A 61 19.65 9.18 5.23
CA GLU A 61 19.30 8.86 6.62
C GLU A 61 19.47 10.06 7.57
N GLU A 62 20.58 10.80 7.46
CA GLU A 62 20.84 12.00 8.26
C GLU A 62 19.82 13.12 7.99
N GLU A 63 19.46 13.35 6.73
CA GLU A 63 18.48 14.36 6.33
C GLU A 63 17.07 14.00 6.84
N LEU A 64 16.72 12.70 6.79
CA LEU A 64 15.46 12.19 7.27
C LEU A 64 15.35 12.26 8.80
N GLN A 65 16.44 11.98 9.52
CA GLN A 65 16.49 12.16 10.97
C GLN A 65 16.31 13.63 11.35
N HIS A 66 17.03 14.54 10.68
CA HIS A 66 16.88 15.97 10.94
C HIS A 66 15.45 16.45 10.67
N LEU A 67 14.80 15.96 9.60
CA LEU A 67 13.40 16.29 9.32
C LEU A 67 12.44 15.73 10.39
N HIS A 68 12.73 14.54 10.93
CA HIS A 68 11.97 13.98 12.03
C HIS A 68 12.09 14.80 13.30
N ASP A 69 13.30 15.26 13.65
CA ASP A 69 13.54 16.08 14.83
C ASP A 69 12.82 17.44 14.76
N ASP A 70 12.72 18.03 13.56
CA ASP A 70 12.06 19.32 13.33
C ASP A 70 10.53 19.22 13.26
N GLN A 71 10.00 18.21 12.55
CA GLN A 71 8.57 18.17 12.16
C GLN A 71 7.80 16.93 12.62
N SER A 72 8.43 16.05 13.39
CA SER A 72 7.87 14.80 13.90
C SER A 72 7.18 13.96 12.82
N LEU A 73 7.97 13.17 12.10
CA LEU A 73 7.47 12.29 11.02
C LEU A 73 6.70 11.06 11.54
N VAL A 74 6.94 10.65 12.79
CA VAL A 74 6.24 9.56 13.46
C VAL A 74 5.96 9.97 14.89
N ALA A 75 4.76 9.67 15.39
CA ALA A 75 4.38 9.90 16.78
C ALA A 75 5.00 8.85 17.75
N SER A 76 6.33 8.70 17.73
CA SER A 76 7.08 7.79 18.60
C SER A 76 8.48 8.35 18.86
N GLU A 77 8.95 8.29 20.11
CA GLU A 77 10.30 8.74 20.49
C GLU A 77 11.41 7.83 19.92
N ASN A 78 11.07 6.60 19.52
CA ASN A 78 12.01 5.61 18.98
C ASN A 78 11.66 5.23 17.53
N ALA A 79 11.49 6.24 16.66
CA ALA A 79 11.28 5.98 15.24
C ALA A 79 12.48 5.21 14.67
N ASN A 80 12.23 4.04 14.07
CA ASN A 80 13.29 3.28 13.41
C ASN A 80 13.54 3.87 12.01
N ILE A 81 14.49 4.80 11.94
CA ILE A 81 14.96 5.41 10.70
C ILE A 81 16.21 4.64 10.26
N SER A 82 16.11 3.90 9.16
CA SER A 82 17.22 3.12 8.63
C SER A 82 17.13 2.97 7.12
N GLY A 83 18.28 2.91 6.44
CA GLY A 83 18.33 2.64 5.00
C GLY A 83 17.67 3.74 4.15
N GLY A 84 17.58 4.97 4.66
CA GLY A 84 16.94 6.09 3.98
C GLY A 84 15.40 6.09 4.05
N GLY A 85 14.80 5.36 4.99
CA GLY A 85 13.36 5.32 5.20
C GLY A 85 12.97 5.19 6.68
N ILE A 86 11.67 5.26 6.94
CA ILE A 86 11.07 5.02 8.26
C ILE A 86 10.44 3.63 8.23
N ALA A 87 10.85 2.76 9.14
CA ALA A 87 10.27 1.43 9.26
C ALA A 87 8.86 1.50 9.88
N LEU A 88 7.94 0.72 9.32
CA LEU A 88 6.58 0.57 9.83
C LEU A 88 6.36 -0.87 10.30
N SER A 89 5.73 -1.02 11.45
CA SER A 89 5.34 -2.28 12.05
C SER A 89 3.83 -2.44 12.03
N ILE A 90 3.35 -3.67 12.15
CA ILE A 90 1.93 -3.97 12.15
C ILE A 90 1.33 -3.82 13.56
N ASP A 91 0.12 -3.27 13.63
CA ASP A 91 -0.68 -3.29 14.85
C ASP A 91 -1.59 -4.53 14.90
N LEU A 92 -1.35 -5.37 15.90
CA LEU A 92 -2.15 -6.55 16.24
C LEU A 92 -2.65 -6.47 17.69
N ALA A 93 -2.64 -5.30 18.34
CA ALA A 93 -3.32 -5.11 19.61
C ALA A 93 -4.84 -5.00 19.41
N GLY A 94 -5.24 -4.35 18.32
CA GLY A 94 -6.64 -4.09 17.96
C GLY A 94 -7.28 -2.98 18.81
N ASP A 95 -8.36 -2.41 18.30
CA ASP A 95 -9.13 -1.37 18.98
C ASP A 95 -10.27 -1.97 19.83
N GLU A 96 -11.27 -1.17 20.21
CA GLU A 96 -12.50 -1.65 20.86
C GLU A 96 -13.12 -2.83 20.08
N GLY A 97 -13.18 -3.99 20.73
CA GLY A 97 -13.66 -5.24 20.12
C GLY A 97 -12.56 -6.15 19.54
N ALA A 98 -11.28 -5.76 19.65
CA ALA A 98 -10.11 -6.48 19.15
C ALA A 98 -10.06 -6.67 17.62
N LEU A 99 -10.72 -5.77 16.87
CA LEU A 99 -10.64 -5.74 15.41
C LEU A 99 -9.23 -5.31 14.98
N VAL A 100 -8.55 -6.13 14.19
CA VAL A 100 -7.19 -5.84 13.69
C VAL A 100 -7.13 -5.67 12.16
N GLY A 101 -8.22 -5.97 11.47
CA GLY A 101 -8.30 -5.80 10.03
C GLY A 101 -9.37 -6.64 9.37
N TYR A 102 -9.17 -6.89 8.07
CA TYR A 102 -10.13 -7.58 7.23
C TYR A 102 -9.44 -8.57 6.30
N ARG A 103 -10.05 -9.74 6.12
CA ARG A 103 -9.69 -10.71 5.08
C ARG A 103 -10.68 -10.63 3.92
N GLY A 104 -10.20 -10.68 2.69
CA GLY A 104 -11.06 -10.69 1.50
C GLY A 104 -11.86 -12.00 1.41
N LYS A 105 -13.17 -11.91 1.17
CA LYS A 105 -14.00 -13.10 0.94
C LYS A 105 -13.76 -13.68 -0.44
N ARG A 106 -13.77 -15.02 -0.52
CA ARG A 106 -13.90 -15.74 -1.79
C ARG A 106 -15.36 -15.76 -2.25
N HIS A 107 -15.58 -15.86 -3.57
CA HIS A 107 -16.90 -16.01 -4.19
C HIS A 107 -17.91 -14.89 -3.84
N THR A 108 -17.52 -13.64 -4.08
CA THR A 108 -18.36 -12.45 -3.87
C THR A 108 -19.09 -12.02 -5.14
N GLY A 109 -19.93 -10.99 -5.02
CA GLY A 109 -20.45 -10.26 -6.17
C GLY A 109 -19.37 -9.44 -6.90
N VAL A 110 -19.77 -8.70 -7.94
CA VAL A 110 -18.84 -7.87 -8.71
C VAL A 110 -18.73 -6.46 -8.11
N VAL A 111 -17.50 -5.97 -7.97
CA VAL A 111 -17.22 -4.61 -7.46
C VAL A 111 -17.08 -3.62 -8.63
N ASP A 112 -17.89 -2.58 -8.63
CA ASP A 112 -17.73 -1.43 -9.52
C ASP A 112 -16.73 -0.45 -8.91
N VAL A 113 -15.57 -0.28 -9.56
CA VAL A 113 -14.47 0.55 -9.03
C VAL A 113 -14.81 2.03 -8.96
N ASP A 114 -15.84 2.49 -9.67
CA ASP A 114 -16.25 3.91 -9.68
C ASP A 114 -17.39 4.20 -8.71
N ARG A 115 -17.82 3.24 -7.89
CA ARG A 115 -18.90 3.40 -6.91
C ARG A 115 -18.43 3.16 -5.46
N PRO A 116 -17.48 3.97 -4.94
CA PRO A 116 -17.04 3.85 -3.56
C PRO A 116 -18.23 4.05 -2.59
N GLY A 117 -18.30 3.23 -1.55
CA GLY A 117 -19.37 3.29 -0.53
C GLY A 117 -20.71 2.69 -0.95
N ALA A 118 -20.83 2.12 -2.16
CA ALA A 118 -22.08 1.51 -2.63
C ALA A 118 -22.33 0.07 -2.13
N TYR A 119 -21.35 -0.54 -1.47
CA TYR A 119 -21.36 -1.95 -1.08
C TYR A 119 -21.25 -2.09 0.44
N ALA A 120 -22.01 -3.03 1.02
CA ALA A 120 -21.84 -3.37 2.42
C ALA A 120 -20.49 -4.10 2.59
N ALA A 121 -19.66 -3.63 3.52
CA ALA A 121 -18.32 -4.19 3.73
C ALA A 121 -18.37 -5.70 4.02
N LEU A 122 -19.35 -6.15 4.81
CA LEU A 122 -19.51 -7.54 5.21
C LEU A 122 -19.91 -8.49 4.06
N ASP A 123 -20.30 -7.98 2.89
CA ASP A 123 -20.53 -8.83 1.71
C ASP A 123 -19.21 -9.23 1.03
N PHE A 124 -18.14 -8.46 1.24
CA PHE A 124 -16.85 -8.64 0.58
C PHE A 124 -15.69 -8.94 1.54
N TRP A 125 -15.86 -8.61 2.82
CA TRP A 125 -14.80 -8.67 3.82
C TRP A 125 -15.23 -9.46 5.05
N GLU A 126 -14.29 -10.23 5.60
CA GLU A 126 -14.40 -10.88 6.90
C GLU A 126 -13.61 -10.07 7.93
N PRO A 127 -14.25 -9.50 8.97
CA PRO A 127 -13.54 -8.78 10.01
C PRO A 127 -12.74 -9.75 10.87
N ILE A 128 -11.47 -9.43 11.09
CA ILE A 128 -10.54 -10.25 11.89
C ILE A 128 -10.50 -9.69 13.30
N HIS A 129 -10.98 -10.48 14.26
CA HIS A 129 -10.91 -10.15 15.68
C HIS A 129 -9.95 -11.10 16.36
N LEU A 130 -8.91 -10.58 17.01
CA LEU A 130 -7.95 -11.43 17.72
C LEU A 130 -8.54 -11.98 19.00
N ARG A 131 -8.14 -13.21 19.32
CA ARG A 131 -8.53 -13.93 20.53
C ARG A 131 -7.28 -14.48 21.20
N GLY A 132 -6.71 -13.74 22.13
CA GLY A 132 -5.52 -14.13 22.87
C GLY A 132 -4.28 -13.34 22.47
N ALA A 133 -3.22 -14.04 22.04
CA ALA A 133 -1.95 -13.40 21.70
C ALA A 133 -2.08 -12.45 20.49
N PRO A 134 -1.30 -11.36 20.43
CA PRO A 134 -1.30 -10.40 19.32
C PRO A 134 -0.56 -10.97 18.10
N GLU A 135 -1.05 -12.08 17.56
CA GLU A 135 -0.49 -12.79 16.42
C GLU A 135 -1.57 -13.12 15.39
N LEU A 136 -1.20 -13.11 14.11
CA LEU A 136 -2.08 -13.44 12.99
C LEU A 136 -1.34 -14.37 12.04
N VAL A 137 -1.91 -15.55 11.78
CA VAL A 137 -1.42 -16.46 10.74
C VAL A 137 -1.89 -15.95 9.38
N LEU A 138 -0.93 -15.74 8.47
CA LEU A 138 -1.21 -15.32 7.10
C LEU A 138 -1.33 -16.55 6.19
N ASP A 139 -2.57 -16.93 5.88
CA ASP A 139 -2.82 -18.02 4.93
C ASP A 139 -2.36 -17.61 3.50
N PRO A 140 -1.67 -18.49 2.76
CA PRO A 140 -1.40 -18.28 1.35
C PRO A 140 -2.70 -18.08 0.55
N ASP A 141 -2.61 -17.30 -0.53
CA ASP A 141 -3.74 -16.95 -1.41
C ASP A 141 -4.87 -16.15 -0.76
N GLU A 142 -4.70 -15.70 0.49
CA GLU A 142 -5.61 -14.77 1.15
C GLU A 142 -5.05 -13.33 1.13
N PHE A 143 -5.96 -12.36 1.02
CA PHE A 143 -5.61 -10.94 1.04
C PHE A 143 -6.10 -10.27 2.31
N TYR A 144 -5.20 -9.53 2.96
CA TYR A 144 -5.44 -8.88 4.25
C TYR A 144 -5.30 -7.36 4.15
N ILE A 145 -6.25 -6.64 4.73
CA ILE A 145 -6.13 -5.21 5.03
C ILE A 145 -5.84 -5.10 6.52
N LEU A 146 -4.65 -4.61 6.85
CA LEU A 146 -4.14 -4.42 8.20
C LEU A 146 -3.64 -2.97 8.34
N VAL A 147 -3.30 -2.56 9.56
CA VAL A 147 -2.90 -1.18 9.88
C VAL A 147 -1.52 -1.15 10.52
N SER A 148 -0.77 -0.08 10.27
CA SER A 148 0.51 0.16 10.93
C SER A 148 0.30 0.62 12.37
N ARG A 149 1.26 0.30 13.24
CA ARG A 149 1.27 0.84 14.62
C ARG A 149 1.68 2.30 14.64
N GLU A 150 2.57 2.68 13.72
CA GLU A 150 3.09 4.03 13.62
C GLU A 150 2.08 4.95 12.94
N ALA A 151 1.79 6.08 13.60
CA ALA A 151 1.12 7.22 12.98
C ALA A 151 2.17 8.05 12.24
N VAL A 152 2.10 8.02 10.90
CA VAL A 152 3.07 8.67 10.02
C VAL A 152 2.54 10.04 9.56
N HIS A 153 3.45 11.01 9.49
CA HIS A 153 3.22 12.35 8.97
C HIS A 153 4.20 12.63 7.82
N VAL A 154 3.68 13.13 6.70
CA VAL A 154 4.48 13.59 5.54
C VAL A 154 4.30 15.10 5.42
N PRO A 155 5.34 15.92 5.67
CA PRO A 155 5.19 17.35 5.64
C PRO A 155 4.95 17.91 4.24
N PRO A 156 4.42 19.16 4.11
CA PRO A 156 3.94 19.71 2.84
C PRO A 156 4.96 19.76 1.70
N ASP A 157 6.24 19.95 2.03
CA ASP A 157 7.33 20.06 1.04
C ASP A 157 7.92 18.71 0.64
N TYR A 158 7.38 17.61 1.18
CA TYR A 158 7.88 16.26 0.98
C TYR A 158 6.79 15.34 0.42
N ALA A 159 7.25 14.27 -0.22
CA ALA A 159 6.39 13.17 -0.63
C ALA A 159 7.03 11.86 -0.18
N ALA A 160 6.20 10.92 0.26
CA ALA A 160 6.64 9.58 0.62
C ALA A 160 6.17 8.55 -0.42
N GLU A 161 6.79 7.38 -0.37
CA GLU A 161 6.42 6.18 -1.11
C GLU A 161 6.61 5.00 -0.16
N MET A 162 5.60 4.12 -0.07
CA MET A 162 5.75 2.88 0.69
C MET A 162 6.66 1.93 -0.08
N THR A 163 7.62 1.32 0.61
CA THR A 163 8.48 0.27 0.03
C THR A 163 8.35 -1.02 0.84
N PRO A 164 8.43 -2.19 0.19
CA PRO A 164 8.49 -3.45 0.93
C PRO A 164 9.73 -3.47 1.83
N PHE A 165 9.57 -3.90 3.08
CA PHE A 165 10.69 -4.19 3.97
C PHE A 165 11.44 -5.43 3.45
N ASP A 166 12.73 -5.31 3.12
CA ASP A 166 13.52 -6.43 2.56
C ASP A 166 14.60 -6.92 3.55
N PRO A 167 14.47 -8.16 4.05
CA PRO A 167 15.59 -8.85 4.70
C PRO A 167 16.05 -10.16 4.02
N LEU A 168 15.64 -10.47 2.77
CA LEU A 168 15.64 -11.79 2.07
C LEU A 168 14.24 -12.44 2.06
N VAL A 169 13.43 -11.98 1.11
CA VAL A 169 12.01 -12.31 0.94
C VAL A 169 11.70 -13.82 0.84
N GLY A 170 11.01 -14.36 1.85
CA GLY A 170 10.33 -15.66 1.79
C GLY A 170 9.03 -15.79 2.61
N GLU A 171 8.73 -14.84 3.50
CA GLU A 171 7.69 -15.03 4.53
C GLU A 171 6.39 -14.26 4.26
N PHE A 172 6.43 -12.95 3.93
CA PHE A 172 5.26 -12.17 3.49
C PHE A 172 5.68 -10.87 2.77
N ARG A 173 4.74 -10.22 2.08
CA ARG A 173 4.97 -8.93 1.38
C ARG A 173 3.83 -7.95 1.60
N VAL A 174 4.17 -6.66 1.75
CA VAL A 174 3.20 -5.57 1.62
C VAL A 174 2.84 -5.44 0.13
N HIS A 175 1.60 -5.72 -0.22
CA HIS A 175 1.10 -5.60 -1.58
C HIS A 175 0.53 -4.21 -1.85
N TYR A 176 0.68 -3.73 -3.09
CA TYR A 176 0.11 -2.47 -3.57
C TYR A 176 0.59 -1.21 -2.82
N ALA A 177 1.85 -1.23 -2.39
CA ALA A 177 2.56 -0.05 -1.95
C ALA A 177 2.49 1.05 -3.03
N GLY A 178 2.25 2.30 -2.61
CA GLY A 178 2.10 3.47 -3.47
C GLY A 178 2.27 4.76 -2.68
#